data_AF-A0A0F9G9U5-F1
#
_entry.id   AF-A0A0F9G9U5-F1
#
_cell.length_a   1.000
_cell.length_b   1.000
_cell.length_c   1.000
_cell.angle_alpha   90.00
_cell.angle_beta   90.00
_cell.angle_gamma   90.00
#
_symmetry.space_group_name_H-M   'P 1'
#
loop_
_entity.id
_entity.type
_entity.pdbx_description
1 polymer ?
#
loop_
_entity_poly.entity_id
_entity_poly.type
_entity_poly.pdbx_seq_one_letter_code
_entity_poly.pdbx_strand_id
1 'polypeptide(L)'
;RLRYLLGELFELKGHSEAYNSFPAIASHVTAYARLYLWELMQACGHGNYVYCDTDSLMVTDVGLDNLTPYLSPTELGKLKLEKTVDHLIIRGLKDYSADEKIVIKGVRKSATQISDGVYRQEQWPSFKGIFKSTDANRYVVKHVTKHLTREYTKGDVGDNGVITPFVL
;
A
#
# COMPACT_ATOMS: atom_id res chain seq x y z
N ARG A 1 1.90 32.79 -4.79
CA ARG A 1 1.40 32.20 -6.09
C ARG A 1 -0.12 32.26 -6.10
N LEU A 2 -0.71 32.93 -7.09
CA LEU A 2 -2.16 33.08 -7.23
C LEU A 2 -2.82 31.83 -7.83
N ARG A 3 -4.06 31.56 -7.42
CA ARG A 3 -4.90 30.45 -7.91
C ARG A 3 -6.35 30.92 -7.97
N TYR A 4 -7.05 30.60 -9.05
CA TYR A 4 -8.49 30.89 -9.18
C TYR A 4 -9.30 29.60 -9.07
N LEU A 5 -10.38 29.61 -8.30
CA LEU A 5 -11.27 28.47 -8.11
C LEU A 5 -12.67 28.91 -7.72
N LEU A 6 -13.68 28.35 -8.39
CA LEU A 6 -15.10 28.52 -8.03
C LEU A 6 -15.54 29.99 -7.91
N GLY A 7 -14.94 30.88 -8.70
CA GLY A 7 -15.24 32.32 -8.61
C GLY A 7 -14.27 33.12 -7.74
N GLU A 8 -13.44 32.46 -6.93
CA GLU A 8 -12.60 33.11 -5.92
C GLU A 8 -11.10 33.06 -6.26
N LEU A 9 -10.37 34.10 -5.84
CA LEU A 9 -8.92 34.22 -6.00
C LEU A 9 -8.22 33.90 -4.68
N PHE A 10 -7.41 32.85 -4.68
CA PHE A 10 -6.61 32.40 -3.55
C PHE A 10 -5.12 32.74 -3.77
N GLU A 11 -4.50 33.33 -2.76
CA GLU A 11 -3.06 33.58 -2.74
C GLU A 11 -2.35 32.60 -1.78
N LEU A 12 -1.45 31.78 -2.31
CA LEU A 12 -0.52 31.02 -1.47
C LEU A 12 0.53 31.99 -0.90
N LYS A 13 0.39 32.32 0.39
CA LYS A 13 1.29 33.22 1.14
C LYS A 13 2.54 32.55 1.69
N GLY A 14 2.53 31.23 1.88
CA GLY A 14 3.68 30.49 2.38
C GLY A 14 3.36 29.02 2.70
N HIS A 15 4.34 28.35 3.28
CA HIS A 15 4.19 27.01 3.86
C HIS A 15 4.58 27.10 5.33
N SER A 16 3.66 26.75 6.22
CA SER A 16 3.95 26.53 7.63
C SER A 16 3.52 25.13 7.99
N GLU A 17 4.09 24.65 9.09
CA GLU A 17 3.54 23.52 9.81
C GLU A 17 2.08 23.79 10.24
N ALA A 18 1.29 22.73 10.33
CA ALA A 18 -0.09 22.84 10.80
C ALA A 18 -0.05 23.13 12.31
N TYR A 19 -1.07 23.81 12.84
CA TYR A 19 -1.08 24.21 14.27
C TYR A 19 -0.80 23.04 15.24
N ASN A 20 -1.30 21.84 14.92
CA ASN A 20 -1.10 20.62 15.70
C ASN A 20 -0.10 19.63 15.08
N SER A 21 0.77 20.06 14.15
CA SER A 21 1.78 19.14 13.63
C SER A 21 2.84 18.87 14.67
N PHE A 22 3.02 17.59 15.00
CA PHE A 22 4.11 17.13 15.84
C PHE A 22 4.70 15.84 15.24
N PRO A 23 5.59 15.97 14.23
CA PRO A 23 6.10 14.83 13.48
C PRO A 23 6.71 13.72 14.35
N ALA A 24 7.27 14.07 15.52
CA ALA A 24 7.85 13.09 16.45
C ALA A 24 6.84 12.03 16.93
N ILE A 25 5.57 12.39 17.17
CA ILE A 25 4.54 11.40 17.54
C ILE A 25 4.30 10.43 16.39
N ALA A 26 4.13 10.93 15.17
CA ALA A 26 3.90 10.07 14.00
C ALA A 26 5.10 9.14 13.74
N SER A 27 6.32 9.66 13.87
CA SER A 27 7.55 8.87 13.76
C SER A 27 7.62 7.78 14.83
N HIS A 28 7.28 8.10 16.08
CA HIS A 28 7.28 7.12 17.17
C HIS A 28 6.25 6.00 16.96
N VAL A 29 5.01 6.35 16.59
CA VAL A 29 3.94 5.38 16.32
C VAL A 29 4.32 4.45 15.17
N THR A 30 4.88 4.99 14.08
CA THR A 30 5.29 4.18 12.93
C THR A 30 6.48 3.27 13.23
N ALA A 31 7.45 3.76 14.00
CA ALA A 31 8.58 2.94 14.46
C ALA A 31 8.10 1.80 15.37
N TYR A 32 7.26 2.09 16.35
CA TYR A 32 6.70 1.09 17.26
C TYR A 32 5.92 0.02 16.50
N ALA A 33 5.02 0.42 15.59
CA ALA A 33 4.25 -0.51 14.77
C ALA A 33 5.15 -1.41 13.91
N ARG A 34 6.29 -0.89 13.41
CA ARG A 34 7.25 -1.68 12.63
C ARG A 34 7.99 -2.71 13.50
N LEU A 35 8.43 -2.32 14.68
CA LEU A 35 9.08 -3.23 15.63
C LEU A 35 8.12 -4.33 16.09
N TYR A 36 6.88 -3.97 16.39
CA TYR A 36 5.85 -4.94 16.75
C TYR A 36 5.55 -5.91 15.60
N LEU A 37 5.45 -5.42 14.36
CA LEU A 37 5.30 -6.30 13.19
C LEU A 37 6.50 -7.25 13.03
N TRP A 38 7.71 -6.78 13.30
CA TRP A 38 8.91 -7.61 13.29
C TRP A 38 8.84 -8.70 14.37
N GLU A 39 8.43 -8.38 15.59
CA GLU A 39 8.21 -9.37 16.66
C GLU A 39 7.21 -10.46 16.22
N LEU A 40 6.12 -10.08 15.56
CA LEU A 40 5.14 -11.02 15.02
C LEU A 40 5.73 -11.92 13.92
N MET A 41 6.56 -11.36 13.02
CA MET A 41 7.27 -12.14 12.00
C MET A 41 8.22 -13.16 12.63
N GLN A 42 8.92 -12.78 13.70
CA GLN A 42 9.78 -13.68 14.45
C GLN A 42 8.96 -14.77 15.15
N ALA A 43 7.81 -14.42 15.71
CA ALA A 43 6.89 -15.37 16.35
C ALA A 43 6.32 -16.39 15.35
N CYS A 44 6.03 -16.01 14.11
CA CYS A 44 5.62 -16.95 13.05
C CYS A 44 6.66 -18.06 12.83
N GLY A 45 7.94 -17.75 13.05
CA GLY A 45 9.07 -18.58 12.67
C GLY A 45 9.52 -18.35 11.23
N HIS A 46 10.80 -18.60 10.98
CA HIS A 46 11.40 -18.42 9.66
C HIS A 46 10.71 -19.29 8.60
N GLY A 47 10.37 -18.69 7.45
CA GLY A 47 9.69 -19.38 6.34
C GLY A 47 8.16 -19.50 6.49
N ASN A 48 7.59 -19.16 7.65
CA ASN A 48 6.14 -19.22 7.88
C ASN A 48 5.41 -17.89 7.66
N TYR A 49 6.14 -16.78 7.54
CA TYR A 49 5.60 -15.52 7.02
C TYR A 49 6.04 -15.36 5.57
N VAL A 50 5.09 -15.10 4.67
CA VAL A 50 5.37 -15.03 3.22
C VAL A 50 5.17 -13.64 2.64
N TYR A 51 4.38 -12.80 3.30
CA TYR A 51 4.15 -11.42 2.86
C TYR A 51 3.69 -10.53 4.02
N CYS A 52 3.98 -9.23 3.93
CA CYS A 52 3.44 -8.22 4.85
C CYS A 52 3.05 -6.94 4.11
N ASP A 53 2.02 -6.25 4.58
CA ASP A 53 1.70 -4.88 4.15
C ASP A 53 1.19 -4.08 5.34
N THR A 54 2.00 -3.10 5.76
CA THR A 54 1.73 -2.14 6.84
C THR A 54 1.50 -2.79 8.22
N ASP A 55 0.36 -3.42 8.42
CA ASP A 55 -0.18 -3.96 9.67
C ASP A 55 -0.77 -5.38 9.50
N SER A 56 -0.50 -6.02 8.37
CA SER A 56 -0.97 -7.37 8.05
C SER A 56 0.17 -8.31 7.70
N LEU A 57 -0.02 -9.60 8.01
CA LEU A 57 0.85 -10.72 7.64
C LEU A 57 0.04 -11.75 6.86
N MET A 58 0.64 -12.31 5.81
CA MET A 58 0.20 -13.57 5.20
C MET A 58 1.16 -14.64 5.68
N VAL A 59 0.61 -15.70 6.25
CA VAL A 59 1.36 -16.75 6.93
C VAL A 59 0.89 -18.12 6.48
N THR A 60 1.73 -19.13 6.67
CA THR A 60 1.34 -20.55 6.57
C THR A 60 0.48 -20.96 7.77
N ASP A 61 -0.15 -22.13 7.71
CA ASP A 61 -0.90 -22.68 8.86
C ASP A 61 -0.02 -22.82 10.11
N VAL A 62 1.23 -23.25 9.95
CA VAL A 62 2.21 -23.32 11.05
C VAL A 62 2.49 -21.92 11.63
N GLY A 63 2.62 -20.90 10.77
CA GLY A 63 2.78 -19.52 11.22
C GLY A 63 1.56 -19.00 11.97
N LEU A 64 0.35 -19.36 11.52
CA LEU A 64 -0.90 -19.01 12.18
C LEU A 64 -1.00 -19.66 13.57
N ASP A 65 -0.67 -20.95 13.67
CA ASP A 65 -0.66 -21.68 14.95
C ASP A 65 0.30 -21.01 15.94
N ASN A 66 1.50 -20.62 15.49
CA ASN A 66 2.47 -19.90 16.32
C ASN A 66 1.98 -18.50 16.74
N LEU A 67 1.13 -17.87 15.93
CA LEU A 67 0.53 -16.57 16.24
C LEU A 67 -0.69 -16.65 17.16
N THR A 68 -1.17 -17.84 17.53
CA THR A 68 -2.35 -18.02 18.42
C THR A 68 -2.36 -17.09 19.65
N PRO A 69 -1.24 -16.88 20.39
CA PRO A 69 -1.22 -15.97 21.55
C PRO A 69 -1.52 -14.50 21.22
N TYR A 70 -1.31 -14.10 19.95
CA TYR A 70 -1.49 -12.74 19.45
C TYR A 70 -2.85 -12.51 18.79
N LEU A 71 -3.67 -13.57 18.63
CA LEU A 71 -4.96 -13.48 17.96
C LEU A 71 -6.08 -13.07 18.91
N SER A 72 -6.90 -12.12 18.47
CA SER A 72 -8.21 -11.83 19.04
C SER A 72 -9.04 -11.02 18.04
N PRO A 73 -10.31 -11.38 17.81
CA PRO A 73 -11.16 -10.67 16.85
C PRO A 73 -11.63 -9.29 17.36
N THR A 74 -11.47 -9.00 18.65
CA THR A 74 -12.09 -7.83 19.30
C THR A 74 -11.13 -7.04 20.19
N GLU A 75 -10.04 -7.62 20.69
CA GLU A 75 -9.10 -6.91 21.54
C GLU A 75 -8.24 -5.93 20.73
N LEU A 76 -8.11 -4.70 21.23
CA LEU A 76 -7.30 -3.67 20.61
C LEU A 76 -5.82 -4.10 20.57
N GLY A 77 -5.19 -3.95 19.41
CA GLY A 77 -3.77 -4.24 19.20
C GLY A 77 -3.47 -5.71 18.89
N LYS A 78 -4.44 -6.61 19.00
CA LYS A 78 -4.29 -8.02 18.59
C LYS A 78 -4.62 -8.23 17.11
N LEU A 79 -4.11 -9.33 16.57
CA LEU A 79 -4.33 -9.74 15.20
C LEU A 79 -5.71 -10.41 15.05
N LYS A 80 -6.37 -10.16 13.92
CA LYS A 80 -7.58 -10.84 13.50
C LYS A 80 -7.32 -11.66 12.25
N LEU A 81 -7.84 -12.89 12.19
CA LEU A 81 -7.84 -13.68 10.96
C LEU A 81 -8.83 -13.06 9.96
N GLU A 82 -8.30 -12.48 8.88
CA GLU A 82 -9.10 -11.80 7.85
C GLU A 82 -9.59 -12.76 6.76
N LYS A 83 -8.73 -13.67 6.29
CA LYS A 83 -9.06 -14.63 5.23
C LYS A 83 -8.07 -15.81 5.25
N THR A 84 -8.58 -17.01 5.02
CA THR A 84 -7.78 -18.19 4.62
C THR A 84 -7.87 -18.36 3.11
N VAL A 85 -6.75 -18.72 2.48
CA VAL A 85 -6.61 -18.82 1.03
C VAL A 85 -5.91 -20.12 0.67
N ASP A 86 -6.33 -20.76 -0.42
CA ASP A 86 -5.72 -22.01 -0.87
C ASP A 86 -4.53 -21.74 -1.80
N HIS A 87 -4.61 -20.65 -2.59
CA HIS A 87 -3.59 -20.31 -3.57
C HIS A 87 -3.16 -18.85 -3.44
N LEU A 88 -1.87 -18.64 -3.18
CA LEU A 88 -1.25 -17.33 -3.09
C LEU A 88 -0.10 -17.22 -4.10
N ILE A 89 -0.14 -16.19 -4.95
CA ILE A 89 0.96 -15.82 -5.82
C ILE A 89 1.33 -14.37 -5.55
N ILE A 90 2.55 -14.15 -5.06
CA ILE A 90 3.11 -12.82 -4.79
C ILE A 90 4.08 -12.47 -5.92
N ARG A 91 3.82 -11.37 -6.61
CA ARG A 91 4.68 -10.86 -7.69
C ARG A 91 5.49 -9.64 -7.26
N GLY A 92 5.10 -9.01 -6.16
CA GLY A 92 5.83 -7.89 -5.58
C GLY A 92 4.99 -7.10 -4.59
N LEU A 93 5.45 -5.90 -4.28
CA LEU A 93 4.79 -5.04 -3.29
C LEU A 93 3.42 -4.58 -3.77
N LYS A 94 2.38 -5.01 -3.05
CA LYS A 94 0.96 -4.82 -3.38
C LYS A 94 0.62 -5.34 -4.79
N ASP A 95 1.31 -6.39 -5.24
CA ASP A 95 0.98 -7.16 -6.44
C ASP A 95 0.92 -8.65 -6.09
N TYR A 96 -0.29 -9.14 -5.85
CA TYR A 96 -0.53 -10.55 -5.50
C TYR A 96 -1.93 -11.00 -5.91
N SER A 97 -2.10 -12.31 -6.05
CA SER A 97 -3.39 -12.98 -6.21
C SER A 97 -3.55 -13.99 -5.09
N ALA A 98 -4.68 -13.90 -4.40
CA ALA A 98 -5.04 -14.70 -3.25
C ALA A 98 -6.43 -15.29 -3.51
N ASP A 99 -6.44 -16.49 -4.10
CA ASP A 99 -7.57 -17.08 -4.82
C ASP A 99 -8.14 -16.10 -5.87
N GLU A 100 -9.42 -15.73 -5.78
CA GLU A 100 -10.08 -14.78 -6.68
C GLU A 100 -9.71 -13.32 -6.41
N LYS A 101 -9.08 -13.03 -5.26
CA LYS A 101 -8.70 -11.66 -4.90
C LYS A 101 -7.41 -11.28 -5.59
N ILE A 102 -7.52 -10.34 -6.53
CA ILE A 102 -6.37 -9.76 -7.23
C ILE A 102 -6.10 -8.35 -6.69
N VAL A 103 -4.86 -8.12 -6.27
CA VAL A 103 -4.38 -6.80 -5.84
C VAL A 103 -3.20 -6.44 -6.73
N ILE A 104 -3.26 -5.29 -7.41
CA ILE A 104 -2.18 -4.80 -8.26
C ILE A 104 -1.94 -3.33 -7.92
N LYS A 105 -0.69 -3.00 -7.58
CA LYS A 105 -0.32 -1.68 -7.09
C LYS A 105 -0.61 -0.61 -8.15
N GLY A 106 -1.44 0.35 -7.77
CA GLY A 106 -1.79 1.50 -8.63
C GLY A 106 -2.79 1.17 -9.74
N VAL A 107 -3.29 -0.07 -9.81
CA VAL A 107 -4.35 -0.50 -10.72
C VAL A 107 -5.64 -0.71 -9.93
N ARG A 108 -6.73 -0.07 -10.37
CA ARG A 108 -8.03 -0.19 -9.72
C ARG A 108 -8.68 -1.54 -10.04
N LYS A 109 -9.54 -2.03 -9.15
CA LYS A 109 -10.36 -3.24 -9.39
C LYS A 109 -11.24 -3.11 -10.65
N SER A 110 -11.69 -1.89 -10.98
CA SER A 110 -12.50 -1.59 -12.16
C SER A 110 -11.67 -1.33 -13.44
N ALA A 111 -10.34 -1.41 -13.37
CA ALA A 111 -9.50 -1.19 -14.56
C ALA A 111 -9.72 -2.29 -15.59
N THR A 112 -9.70 -1.91 -16.87
CA THR A 112 -9.75 -2.87 -17.98
C THR A 112 -8.34 -3.24 -18.38
N GLN A 113 -8.02 -4.53 -18.38
CA GLN A 113 -6.77 -5.03 -18.95
C GLN A 113 -6.85 -4.97 -20.47
N ILE A 114 -5.95 -4.22 -21.10
CA ILE A 114 -5.89 -4.11 -22.58
C ILE A 114 -5.02 -5.24 -23.15
N SER A 115 -3.91 -5.52 -22.49
CA SER A 115 -2.97 -6.61 -22.82
C SER A 115 -2.21 -7.01 -21.56
N ASP A 116 -1.32 -8.00 -21.65
CA ASP A 116 -0.53 -8.41 -20.49
C ASP A 116 0.30 -7.24 -19.93
N GLY A 117 0.21 -7.02 -18.61
CA GLY A 117 0.84 -5.89 -17.92
C GLY A 117 0.31 -4.49 -18.28
N VAL A 118 -0.71 -4.35 -19.13
CA VAL A 118 -1.22 -3.04 -19.57
C VAL A 118 -2.68 -2.86 -19.20
N TYR A 119 -2.96 -1.85 -18.37
CA TYR A 119 -4.29 -1.57 -17.83
C TYR A 119 -4.75 -0.15 -18.15
N ARG A 120 -6.01 0.00 -18.55
CA ARG A 120 -6.67 1.32 -18.68
C ARG A 120 -7.61 1.55 -17.53
N GLN A 121 -7.51 2.70 -16.90
CA GLN A 121 -8.37 3.08 -15.79
C GLN A 121 -8.67 4.58 -15.77
N GLU A 122 -9.68 4.94 -15.00
CA GLU A 122 -10.00 6.33 -14.72
C GLU A 122 -8.99 6.97 -13.74
N GLN A 123 -8.57 8.18 -14.10
CA GLN A 123 -7.83 9.10 -13.26
C GLN A 123 -8.73 10.27 -12.88
N TRP A 124 -9.06 10.30 -11.60
CA TRP A 124 -9.85 11.35 -10.98
C TRP A 124 -8.90 12.48 -10.55
N PRO A 125 -9.14 13.73 -10.97
CA PRO A 125 -8.25 14.83 -10.65
C PRO A 125 -8.32 15.14 -9.15
N SER A 126 -7.15 15.31 -8.52
CA SER A 126 -7.10 15.89 -7.18
C SER A 126 -7.38 17.39 -7.25
N PHE A 127 -7.79 17.98 -6.13
CA PHE A 127 -8.02 19.42 -6.04
C PHE A 127 -6.81 20.25 -6.52
N LYS A 128 -5.60 19.87 -6.10
CA LYS A 128 -4.34 20.46 -6.58
C LYS A 128 -4.12 20.24 -8.08
N GLY A 129 -4.58 19.11 -8.63
CA GLY A 129 -4.53 18.80 -10.05
C GLY A 129 -5.47 19.70 -10.89
N ILE A 130 -6.66 20.00 -10.38
CA ILE A 130 -7.61 20.93 -11.01
C ILE A 130 -6.98 22.32 -11.15
N PHE A 131 -6.31 22.84 -10.13
CA PHE A 131 -5.60 24.12 -10.22
C PHE A 131 -4.43 24.18 -11.21
N LYS A 132 -3.96 23.02 -11.69
CA LYS A 132 -2.93 22.93 -12.72
C LYS A 132 -3.52 22.70 -14.11
N SER A 133 -4.84 22.49 -14.23
CA SER A 133 -5.49 22.35 -15.52
C SER A 133 -5.63 23.72 -16.19
N THR A 134 -5.88 23.70 -17.50
CA THR A 134 -6.20 24.90 -18.29
C THR A 134 -7.59 25.45 -17.98
N ASP A 135 -8.45 24.67 -17.31
CA ASP A 135 -9.81 25.05 -16.93
C ASP A 135 -10.11 24.49 -15.53
N ALA A 136 -9.89 25.33 -14.52
CA ALA A 136 -10.04 24.97 -13.11
C ALA A 136 -11.52 24.91 -12.66
N ASN A 137 -12.47 25.34 -13.51
CA ASN A 137 -13.90 25.31 -13.21
C ASN A 137 -14.58 24.01 -13.67
N ARG A 138 -13.86 23.12 -14.37
CA ARG A 138 -14.38 21.84 -14.84
C ARG A 138 -13.73 20.66 -14.14
N TYR A 139 -14.57 19.76 -13.62
CA TYR A 139 -14.14 18.47 -13.10
C TYR A 139 -14.12 17.42 -14.22
N VAL A 140 -12.94 17.09 -14.73
CA VAL A 140 -12.79 16.13 -15.84
C VAL A 140 -12.09 14.86 -15.37
N VAL A 141 -12.79 13.73 -15.45
CA VAL A 141 -12.21 12.40 -15.30
C VAL A 141 -11.57 11.98 -16.62
N LYS A 142 -10.31 11.55 -16.56
CA LYS A 142 -9.56 11.12 -17.76
C LYS A 142 -9.29 9.62 -17.69
N HIS A 143 -9.09 9.00 -18.83
CA HIS A 143 -8.52 7.66 -18.87
C HIS A 143 -6.99 7.75 -18.91
N VAL A 144 -6.34 6.87 -18.16
CA VAL A 144 -4.88 6.70 -18.16
C VAL A 144 -4.53 5.23 -18.38
N THR A 145 -3.48 4.99 -19.15
CA THR A 145 -2.88 3.67 -19.33
C THR A 145 -1.75 3.46 -18.33
N LYS A 146 -1.74 2.32 -17.66
CA LYS A 146 -0.71 1.86 -16.73
C LYS A 146 0.04 0.71 -17.36
N HIS A 147 1.37 0.81 -17.35
CA HIS A 147 2.28 -0.25 -17.76
C HIS A 147 2.95 -0.81 -16.51
N LEU A 148 2.82 -2.11 -16.30
CA LEU A 148 3.30 -2.83 -15.13
C LEU A 148 4.44 -3.77 -15.55
N THR A 149 5.67 -3.48 -15.13
CA THR A 149 6.85 -4.30 -15.48
C THR A 149 7.03 -5.50 -14.55
N ARG A 150 6.48 -5.44 -13.33
CA ARG A 150 6.65 -6.45 -12.25
C ARG A 150 8.11 -6.74 -11.86
N GLU A 151 9.01 -5.82 -12.19
CA GLU A 151 10.39 -5.89 -11.74
C GLU A 151 10.50 -5.51 -10.26
N TYR A 152 11.17 -6.34 -9.46
CA TYR A 152 11.41 -6.07 -8.05
C TYR A 152 12.73 -5.33 -7.88
N THR A 153 12.65 -4.03 -7.55
CA THR A 153 13.82 -3.13 -7.53
C THR A 153 14.28 -2.73 -6.12
N LYS A 154 13.93 -3.50 -5.09
CA LYS A 154 14.19 -3.13 -3.68
C LYS A 154 15.09 -4.10 -2.91
N GLY A 155 15.70 -5.03 -3.63
CA GLY A 155 16.58 -6.07 -3.12
C GLY A 155 16.71 -7.16 -4.17
N ASP A 156 17.61 -8.10 -3.91
CA ASP A 156 17.84 -9.26 -4.75
C ASP A 156 16.86 -10.37 -4.38
N VAL A 157 16.09 -10.83 -5.36
CA VAL A 157 15.12 -11.92 -5.18
C VAL A 157 15.86 -13.23 -5.44
N GLY A 158 16.02 -14.06 -4.40
CA GLY A 158 16.57 -15.41 -4.54
C GLY A 158 15.60 -16.37 -5.22
N ASP A 159 16.11 -17.53 -5.65
CA ASP A 159 15.32 -18.57 -6.35
C ASP A 159 14.14 -19.10 -5.52
N ASN A 160 14.23 -18.99 -4.19
CA ASN A 160 13.18 -19.35 -3.24
C ASN A 160 12.17 -18.21 -2.99
N GLY A 161 12.31 -17.07 -3.68
CA GLY A 161 11.48 -15.88 -3.52
C GLY A 161 11.85 -14.99 -2.33
N VAL A 162 12.88 -15.35 -1.54
CA VAL A 162 13.36 -14.53 -0.42
C VAL A 162 14.11 -13.32 -0.95
N ILE A 163 13.83 -12.15 -0.37
CA ILE A 163 14.44 -10.88 -0.77
C ILE A 163 15.60 -10.56 0.17
N THR A 164 16.78 -10.34 -0.40
CA THR A 164 17.96 -9.83 0.31
C THR A 164 18.09 -8.33 0.03
N PRO A 165 18.21 -7.46 1.04
CA PRO A 165 18.38 -6.03 0.80
C PRO A 165 19.74 -5.74 0.18
N PHE A 166 19.82 -4.69 -0.67
CA PHE A 166 21.08 -4.30 -1.32
C PHE A 166 22.18 -3.89 -0.33
N VAL A 167 21.78 -3.38 0.84
CA VAL A 167 22.65 -2.96 1.93
C VAL A 167 22.00 -3.34 3.27
N LEU A 168 22.82 -3.68 4.26
CA LEU A 168 22.40 -3.97 5.64
C LEU A 168 22.62 -2.76 6.55
#